data_AF-A0A059ZY16-F1
#
_entry.id   AF-A0A059ZY16-F1
#
_cell.length_a   1.000
_cell.length_b   1.000
_cell.length_c   1.000
_cell.angle_alpha   90.00
_cell.angle_beta   90.00
_cell.angle_gamma   90.00
#
_symmetry.space_group_name_H-M   'P 1'
#
loop_
_entity.id
_entity.type
_entity.pdbx_description
1 polymer ?
#
loop_
_entity_poly.entity_id
_entity_poly.type
_entity_poly.pdbx_seq_one_letter_code
_entity_poly.pdbx_strand_id
1 'polypeptide(L)'
;MAQDKAYQNAQANSDKQIAKLEHNKALNRVVFELLSDHTELFKQFSDNPNFKRWLTDTVFDAAYQQGTVPPKTRPQTGASA
;
A
#
# COMPACT_ATOMS: atom_id res chain seq x y z
N MET A 1 -8.13 -10.04 -10.33
CA MET A 1 -9.12 -10.95 -10.97
C MET A 1 -9.17 -10.83 -12.48
N ALA A 2 -9.14 -9.62 -13.05
CA ALA A 2 -9.27 -9.38 -14.48
C ALA A 2 -8.16 -9.98 -15.37
N GLN A 3 -7.13 -10.60 -14.80
CA GLN A 3 -5.98 -11.19 -15.53
C GLN A 3 -5.89 -12.72 -15.42
N ASP A 4 -6.81 -13.36 -14.68
CA ASP A 4 -6.77 -14.83 -14.54
C ASP A 4 -7.29 -15.50 -15.81
N LYS A 5 -6.36 -16.08 -16.59
CA LYS A 5 -6.66 -16.70 -17.88
C LYS A 5 -7.58 -17.92 -17.78
N ALA A 6 -7.53 -18.66 -16.67
CA ALA A 6 -8.40 -19.81 -16.48
C ALA A 6 -9.84 -19.35 -16.26
N TYR A 7 -10.03 -18.30 -15.45
CA TYR A 7 -11.33 -17.68 -15.27
C TYR A 7 -11.88 -17.07 -16.57
N GLN A 8 -11.07 -16.33 -17.33
CA GLN A 8 -11.49 -15.77 -18.62
C GLN A 8 -11.91 -16.86 -19.62
N ASN A 9 -11.15 -17.96 -19.69
CA ASN A 9 -11.48 -19.09 -20.57
C ASN A 9 -12.78 -19.78 -20.13
N ALA A 10 -12.99 -19.96 -18.83
CA ALA A 10 -14.22 -20.52 -18.28
C ALA A 10 -15.42 -19.60 -18.48
N GLN A 11 -15.24 -18.28 -18.43
CA GLN A 11 -16.30 -17.31 -18.77
C GLN A 11 -16.71 -17.38 -20.25
N ALA A 12 -15.74 -17.54 -21.14
CA ALA A 12 -15.99 -17.53 -22.59
C ALA A 12 -16.47 -18.88 -23.15
N ASN A 13 -16.09 -20.00 -22.52
CA ASN A 13 -16.22 -21.33 -23.12
C ASN A 13 -16.80 -22.40 -22.18
N SER A 14 -17.36 -22.04 -21.03
CA SER A 14 -17.87 -23.03 -20.06
C SER A 14 -19.12 -22.58 -19.35
N ASP A 15 -19.78 -23.52 -18.67
CA ASP A 15 -21.00 -23.25 -17.91
C ASP A 15 -20.73 -22.38 -16.69
N LYS A 16 -21.78 -21.69 -16.23
CA LYS A 16 -21.75 -20.76 -15.09
C LYS A 16 -21.10 -21.35 -13.83
N GLN A 17 -21.23 -22.65 -13.60
CA GLN A 17 -20.63 -23.33 -12.45
C GLN A 17 -19.10 -23.41 -12.55
N ILE A 18 -18.55 -23.71 -13.73
CA ILE A 18 -17.11 -23.76 -13.96
C ILE A 18 -16.52 -22.36 -13.90
N ALA A 19 -17.18 -21.38 -14.52
CA ALA A 19 -16.76 -19.98 -14.40
C ALA A 19 -16.73 -19.51 -12.93
N LYS A 20 -17.75 -19.86 -12.14
CA LYS A 20 -17.78 -19.52 -10.70
C LYS A 20 -16.67 -20.21 -9.90
N LEU A 21 -16.34 -21.46 -10.22
CA LEU A 21 -15.25 -22.19 -9.57
C LEU A 21 -13.90 -21.52 -9.83
N GLU A 22 -13.59 -21.23 -11.09
CA GLU A 22 -12.34 -20.58 -11.48
C GLU A 22 -12.23 -19.14 -10.92
N HIS A 23 -13.36 -18.42 -10.84
CA HIS A 23 -13.43 -17.13 -10.16
C HIS A 23 -12.99 -17.23 -8.69
N ASN A 24 -13.54 -18.20 -7.96
CA ASN A 24 -13.27 -18.37 -6.53
C ASN A 24 -11.80 -18.76 -6.29
N LYS A 25 -11.21 -19.57 -7.17
CA LYS A 25 -9.78 -19.89 -7.13
C LYS A 25 -8.92 -18.64 -7.33
N ALA A 26 -9.25 -17.83 -8.33
CA ALA A 26 -8.55 -16.58 -8.61
C ALA A 26 -8.66 -15.58 -7.46
N LEU A 27 -9.85 -15.44 -6.87
CA LEU A 27 -10.08 -14.60 -5.68
C LEU A 27 -9.25 -15.09 -4.49
N ASN A 28 -9.26 -16.38 -4.17
CA ASN A 28 -8.48 -16.94 -3.07
C ASN A 28 -6.98 -16.66 -3.25
N ARG A 29 -6.45 -16.83 -4.46
CA ARG A 29 -5.04 -16.55 -4.75
C ARG A 29 -4.70 -15.08 -4.49
N VAL A 30 -5.52 -14.15 -4.98
CA VAL A 30 -5.31 -12.71 -4.77
C VAL A 30 -5.37 -12.36 -3.28
N VAL A 31 -6.31 -12.94 -2.53
CA VAL A 31 -6.42 -12.72 -1.07
C VAL A 31 -5.20 -13.26 -0.34
N PHE A 32 -4.70 -14.45 -0.71
CA PHE A 32 -3.49 -15.01 -0.12
C PHE A 32 -2.25 -14.18 -0.44
N GLU A 33 -2.08 -13.73 -1.69
CA GLU A 33 -0.95 -12.88 -2.08
C GLU A 33 -0.98 -11.55 -1.31
N LEU A 34 -2.15 -10.89 -1.24
CA LEU A 34 -2.31 -9.64 -0.49
C LEU A 34 -2.02 -9.83 1.02
N LEU A 35 -2.55 -10.89 1.63
CA LEU A 35 -2.30 -11.18 3.04
C LEU A 35 -0.83 -11.56 3.29
N SER A 36 -0.22 -12.35 2.40
CA SER A 36 1.19 -12.73 2.48
C SER A 36 2.09 -11.51 2.48
N ASP A 37 1.86 -10.57 1.57
CA ASP A 37 2.63 -9.32 1.49
C ASP A 37 2.51 -8.49 2.78
N HIS A 38 1.29 -8.37 3.33
CA HIS A 38 1.07 -7.67 4.60
C HIS A 38 1.74 -8.38 5.79
N THR A 39 1.70 -9.72 5.84
CA THR A 39 2.35 -10.49 6.90
C THR A 39 3.88 -10.44 6.79
N GLU A 40 4.43 -10.46 5.58
CA GLU A 40 5.87 -10.36 5.36
C GLU A 40 6.37 -8.96 5.75
N LEU A 41 5.64 -7.90 5.39
CA LEU A 41 5.98 -6.54 5.83
C LEU A 41 5.98 -6.41 7.36
N PHE A 42 4.97 -6.97 8.02
CA PHE A 42 4.91 -7.00 9.48
C PHE A 42 6.08 -7.78 10.08
N LYS A 43 6.39 -8.95 9.51
CA LYS A 43 7.52 -9.79 9.93
C LYS A 43 8.85 -9.05 9.78
N GLN A 44 9.09 -8.39 8.65
CA GLN A 44 10.30 -7.58 8.44
C GLN A 44 10.37 -6.45 9.47
N PHE A 45 9.26 -5.76 9.75
CA PHE A 45 9.25 -4.70 10.77
C PHE A 45 9.53 -5.23 12.18
N SER A 46 9.05 -6.43 12.51
CA SER A 46 9.27 -7.07 13.82
C SER A 46 10.69 -7.61 13.98
N ASP A 47 11.14 -8.41 13.02
CA ASP A 47 12.27 -9.33 13.18
C ASP A 47 13.56 -8.81 12.55
N ASN A 48 13.50 -7.72 11.77
CA ASN A 48 14.65 -7.09 11.13
C ASN A 48 14.87 -5.67 11.71
N PRO A 49 15.75 -5.52 12.72
CA PRO A 49 16.01 -4.24 13.38
C PRO A 49 16.46 -3.13 12.43
N ASN A 50 17.21 -3.47 11.37
CA ASN A 50 17.67 -2.52 10.37
C ASN A 50 16.50 -1.97 9.55
N PHE A 51 15.60 -2.86 9.11
CA PHE A 51 14.40 -2.46 8.38
C PHE A 51 13.46 -1.62 9.25
N LYS A 52 13.26 -2.03 10.51
CA LYS A 52 12.48 -1.25 11.48
C LYS A 52 13.03 0.16 11.66
N ARG A 53 14.35 0.30 11.82
CA ARG A 53 15.01 1.59 11.97
C ARG A 53 14.82 2.46 10.72
N TRP A 54 15.12 1.90 9.55
CA TRP A 54 14.95 2.61 8.28
C TRP A 54 13.52 3.11 8.07
N LEU A 55 12.52 2.25 8.27
CA LEU A 55 11.11 2.61 8.07
C LEU A 55 10.65 3.68 9.07
N THR A 56 11.09 3.59 10.32
CA THR A 56 10.80 4.57 11.37
C THR A 56 11.38 5.94 11.02
N ASP A 57 12.66 6.00 10.66
CA ASP A 57 13.34 7.25 10.30
C ASP A 57 12.71 7.88 9.04
N THR A 58 12.39 7.06 8.03
CA THR A 58 11.76 7.52 6.79
C THR A 58 10.38 8.15 7.02
N VAL A 59 9.52 7.50 7.81
CA VAL A 59 8.18 8.02 8.14
C VAL A 59 8.29 9.27 9.01
N PHE A 60 9.23 9.30 9.95
CA PHE A 60 9.49 10.48 10.79
C PHE A 60 9.90 11.68 9.94
N ASP A 61 10.88 11.51 9.04
CA ASP A 61 11.35 12.59 8.16
C ASP A 61 10.21 13.11 7.28
N ALA A 62 9.42 12.21 6.68
CA ALA A 62 8.27 12.60 5.87
C ALA A 62 7.23 13.42 6.66
N ALA A 63 6.91 13.01 7.89
CA ALA A 63 5.96 13.72 8.75
C ALA A 63 6.52 15.05 9.26
N TYR A 64 7.80 15.08 9.64
CA TYR A 64 8.46 16.28 10.14
C TYR A 64 8.59 17.36 9.06
N GLN A 65 8.95 16.97 7.82
CA GLN A 65 9.00 17.90 6.67
C GLN A 65 7.61 18.40 6.25
N GLN A 66 6.53 17.67 6.54
CA GLN A 66 5.17 18.18 6.37
C GLN A 66 4.76 19.17 7.48
N GLY A 67 5.39 19.10 8.66
CA GLY A 67 5.19 20.03 9.77
C GLY A 67 5.97 21.35 9.68
N THR A 68 6.93 21.48 8.77
CA THR A 68 7.81 22.66 8.63
C THR A 68 7.23 23.76 7.73
N VAL A 69 5.89 23.91 7.66
CA VAL A 69 5.32 25.15 7.13
C VAL A 69 5.79 26.30 8.03
N PRO A 70 6.69 27.19 7.57
CA PRO A 70 7.15 28.27 8.42
C PRO A 70 5.95 29.17 8.73
N PRO A 71 5.79 29.69 9.96
CA PRO A 71 4.82 30.76 10.17
C PRO A 71 5.24 31.88 9.23
N LYS A 72 4.38 32.26 8.28
CA LYS A 72 4.60 33.40 7.40
C LYS A 72 4.97 34.58 8.31
N THR A 73 6.26 34.91 8.38
CA THR A 73 6.76 36.11 9.03
C THR A 73 6.19 37.27 8.22
N ARG A 74 5.07 37.81 8.71
CA ARG A 74 4.52 39.07 8.23
C ARG A 74 5.66 40.09 8.38
N PRO A 75 6.08 40.78 7.31
CA PRO A 75 7.16 41.76 7.41
C PRO A 75 6.80 42.77 8.49
N GLN A 76 7.69 42.95 9.46
CA GLN A 76 7.69 44.14 10.30
C GLN A 76 7.93 45.32 9.36
N THR A 77 6.87 46.01 8.96
CA THR A 77 7.00 47.37 8.45
C THR A 77 7.34 48.25 9.64
N GLY A 78 8.64 48.46 9.81
CA GLY A 78 9.18 49.48 10.69
C GLY A 78 8.61 50.85 10.33
N ALA A 79 8.44 51.66 11.37
CA ALA A 79 8.11 53.06 11.30
C ALA A 79 9.04 53.83 10.34
N SER A 80 8.49 54.81 9.64
CA SER A 80 9.24 56.01 9.21
C SER A 80 8.26 57.13 8.84
N ALA A 81 8.43 58.25 9.56
CA ALA A 81 7.91 59.61 9.36
C ALA A 81 6.42 59.87 9.57
#